data_AF-A0A257TGJ1-F1
#
_entry.id   AF-A0A257TGJ1-F1
#
_cell.length_a   1.000
_cell.length_b   1.000
_cell.length_c   1.000
_cell.angle_alpha   90.00
_cell.angle_beta   90.00
_cell.angle_gamma   90.00
#
_symmetry.space_group_name_H-M   'P 1'
#
loop_
_entity.id
_entity.type
_entity.pdbx_description
1 polymer ?
#
loop_
_entity_poly.entity_id
_entity_poly.type
_entity_poly.pdbx_seq_one_letter_code
_entity_poly.pdbx_strand_id
1 'polypeptide(L)'
;TGNSLYAAGVNAGVNLEKYFKTPIPVSVGIGYSWIQLTLTQFEVEPINGPSVISTWNASQTLQNLTIALGTEYWLRLGIGYNFKWIGSTLAPFYPTDGIPAVEGKAIAHDYGITLDIPLIDIISRMKNQDIQFGRFTFPVADLSFSYTRNNIGDGIYYLTPANTQPFPREAVLGLSAVFGLRSQVDNRPWTLISFTWASEAEDNLVSISGVPTPLQGGDTAYTNVVSYKSGLGDIAPIDNLIFGRTNGNVDLRRGWQLQLAEFLYVRGGSFTGESSPDYSTLGLGLGLDGLVKILAAYDLVDIDRPGIYSFIVDHLDLQYDYSEYTGESYATGTNFQSLNLMI
;
A
#
# COMPACT_ATOMS: atom_id res chain seq x y z
N THR A 1 -11.57 -9.22 23.31
CA THR A 1 -10.45 -9.84 22.55
C THR A 1 -10.23 -9.00 21.30
N GLY A 2 -9.00 -8.55 21.06
CA GLY A 2 -8.70 -7.59 19.99
C GLY A 2 -8.76 -8.19 18.59
N ASN A 3 -8.86 -7.34 17.57
CA ASN A 3 -8.72 -7.74 16.17
C ASN A 3 -7.32 -8.29 15.91
N SER A 4 -7.19 -9.32 15.08
CA SER A 4 -5.89 -9.82 14.63
C SER A 4 -5.82 -9.90 13.10
N LEU A 5 -4.68 -9.52 12.55
CA LEU A 5 -4.41 -9.54 11.11
C LEU A 5 -3.25 -10.50 10.84
N TYR A 6 -3.48 -11.46 9.95
CA TYR A 6 -2.45 -12.35 9.42
C TYR A 6 -2.31 -12.08 7.92
N ALA A 7 -1.07 -11.95 7.45
CA ALA A 7 -0.80 -11.76 6.03
C ALA A 7 0.43 -12.59 5.64
N ALA A 8 0.37 -13.20 4.46
CA ALA A 8 1.48 -13.90 3.84
C ALA A 8 1.48 -13.57 2.34
N GLY A 9 2.66 -13.49 1.74
CA GLY A 9 2.81 -13.21 0.32
C GLY A 9 4.08 -13.80 -0.24
N VAL A 10 4.02 -14.15 -1.53
CA VAL A 10 5.17 -14.56 -2.33
C VAL A 10 5.09 -13.87 -3.68
N ASN A 11 6.21 -13.43 -4.20
CA ASN A 11 6.31 -12.87 -5.54
C ASN A 11 7.52 -13.45 -6.25
N ALA A 12 7.43 -13.51 -7.57
CA ALA A 12 8.51 -13.92 -8.45
C ALA A 12 8.45 -13.10 -9.73
N GLY A 13 9.61 -12.76 -10.27
CA GLY A 13 9.72 -12.01 -11.52
C GLY A 13 10.92 -12.44 -12.34
N VAL A 14 10.82 -12.22 -13.64
CA VAL A 14 11.88 -12.56 -14.59
C VAL A 14 12.08 -11.42 -15.58
N ASN A 15 13.33 -11.04 -15.81
CA ASN A 15 13.71 -10.17 -16.91
C ASN A 15 13.80 -11.02 -18.20
N LEU A 16 12.92 -10.72 -19.17
CA LEU A 16 12.82 -11.45 -20.43
C LEU A 16 14.03 -11.25 -21.33
N GLU A 17 14.78 -10.15 -21.17
CA GLU A 17 15.99 -9.88 -21.97
C GLU A 17 17.07 -10.94 -21.83
N LYS A 18 17.08 -11.64 -20.68
CA LYS A 18 18.02 -12.75 -20.44
C LYS A 18 17.75 -13.94 -21.36
N TYR A 19 16.55 -14.05 -21.94
CA TYR A 19 16.10 -15.19 -22.72
C TYR A 19 15.77 -14.82 -24.17
N PHE A 20 15.28 -13.60 -24.40
CA PHE A 20 14.86 -13.12 -25.71
C PHE A 20 15.51 -11.76 -26.00
N LYS A 21 16.02 -11.60 -27.22
CA LYS A 21 16.43 -10.27 -27.70
C LYS A 21 15.19 -9.46 -28.01
N THR A 22 14.69 -8.71 -27.04
CA THR A 22 13.60 -7.74 -27.24
C THR A 22 14.18 -6.38 -27.61
N PRO A 23 13.49 -5.57 -28.43
CA PRO A 23 13.94 -4.21 -28.75
C PRO A 23 13.85 -3.26 -27.54
N ILE A 24 13.12 -3.65 -26.51
CA ILE A 24 12.90 -2.90 -25.28
C ILE A 24 13.08 -3.88 -24.11
N PRO A 25 13.75 -3.48 -23.02
CA PRO A 25 13.84 -4.30 -21.81
C PRO A 25 12.47 -4.54 -21.21
N VAL A 26 12.08 -5.82 -21.04
CA VAL A 26 10.78 -6.19 -20.48
C VAL A 26 10.97 -7.21 -19.35
N SER A 27 10.29 -6.99 -18.25
CA SER A 27 10.16 -7.94 -17.15
C SER A 27 8.70 -8.34 -16.97
N VAL A 28 8.49 -9.56 -16.48
CA VAL A 28 7.17 -10.06 -16.11
C VAL A 28 7.23 -10.59 -14.68
N GLY A 29 6.18 -10.34 -13.92
CA GLY A 29 6.07 -10.74 -12.52
C GLY A 29 4.73 -11.39 -12.22
N ILE A 30 4.75 -12.30 -11.25
CA ILE A 30 3.57 -12.90 -10.66
C ILE A 30 3.70 -12.83 -9.13
N GLY A 31 2.60 -12.53 -8.47
CA GLY A 31 2.52 -12.47 -7.01
C GLY A 31 1.28 -13.18 -6.52
N TYR A 32 1.38 -13.82 -5.36
CA TYR A 32 0.25 -14.34 -4.63
C TYR A 32 0.32 -13.82 -3.20
N SER A 33 -0.81 -13.33 -2.67
CA SER A 33 -0.91 -13.00 -1.26
C SER A 33 -2.21 -13.50 -0.66
N TRP A 34 -2.15 -13.78 0.63
CA TRP A 34 -3.26 -14.21 1.45
C TRP A 34 -3.31 -13.38 2.71
N ILE A 35 -4.48 -12.83 3.01
CA ILE A 35 -4.73 -12.00 4.18
C ILE A 35 -5.95 -12.57 4.90
N GLN A 36 -5.85 -12.68 6.22
CA GLN A 36 -6.96 -13.03 7.10
C GLN A 36 -7.06 -12.00 8.22
N LEU A 37 -8.23 -11.38 8.33
CA LEU A 37 -8.61 -10.51 9.43
C LEU A 37 -9.60 -11.26 10.32
N THR A 38 -9.21 -11.49 11.58
CA THR A 38 -10.13 -11.96 12.61
C THR A 38 -10.70 -10.74 13.31
N LEU A 39 -12.02 -10.57 13.20
CA LEU A 39 -12.74 -9.50 13.87
C LEU A 39 -13.02 -9.89 15.32
N THR A 40 -13.37 -8.91 16.13
CA THR A 40 -13.81 -9.13 17.51
C THR A 40 -14.99 -10.10 17.58
N GLN A 41 -15.09 -10.79 18.71
CA GLN A 41 -16.19 -11.68 19.02
C GLN A 41 -17.50 -10.89 19.10
N PHE A 42 -18.49 -11.27 18.29
CA PHE A 42 -19.84 -10.74 18.33
C PHE A 42 -20.62 -11.48 19.39
N GLU A 43 -21.23 -10.73 20.31
CA GLU A 43 -22.20 -11.26 21.25
C GLU A 43 -23.58 -11.25 20.60
N VAL A 44 -24.29 -12.35 20.76
CA VAL A 44 -25.60 -12.54 20.15
C VAL A 44 -26.65 -12.56 21.26
N GLU A 45 -27.49 -11.53 21.28
CA GLU A 45 -28.51 -11.31 22.29
C GLU A 45 -29.92 -11.64 21.75
N PRO A 46 -30.84 -12.12 22.62
CA PRO A 46 -32.24 -12.27 22.25
C PRO A 46 -32.89 -10.91 22.05
N ILE A 47 -33.85 -10.85 21.13
CA ILE A 47 -34.67 -9.66 20.85
C ILE A 47 -35.27 -9.01 22.12
N ASN A 48 -35.53 -9.79 23.17
CA ASN A 48 -36.21 -9.34 24.39
C ASN A 48 -35.40 -9.55 25.70
N GLY A 49 -34.07 -9.67 25.66
CA GLY A 49 -33.32 -9.83 26.91
C GLY A 49 -31.82 -9.53 26.79
N PRO A 50 -31.17 -9.07 27.87
CA PRO A 50 -29.75 -8.68 27.86
C PRO A 50 -28.80 -9.88 28.01
N SER A 51 -29.30 -11.11 27.95
CA SER A 51 -28.48 -12.31 28.16
C SER A 51 -27.86 -12.78 26.86
N VAL A 52 -26.53 -12.76 26.77
CA VAL A 52 -25.79 -13.33 25.63
C VAL A 52 -26.15 -14.81 25.47
N ILE A 53 -26.76 -15.18 24.34
CA ILE A 53 -27.15 -16.57 24.02
C ILE A 53 -25.99 -17.32 23.39
N SER A 54 -25.20 -16.63 22.55
CA SER A 54 -24.04 -17.21 21.90
C SER A 54 -23.03 -16.13 21.56
N THR A 55 -21.83 -16.56 21.19
CA THR A 55 -20.78 -15.68 20.70
C THR A 55 -20.24 -16.20 19.39
N TRP A 56 -19.85 -15.29 18.50
CA TRP A 56 -19.37 -15.64 17.17
C TRP A 56 -18.10 -14.89 16.81
N ASN A 57 -17.11 -15.58 16.24
CA ASN A 57 -15.91 -14.94 15.72
C ASN A 57 -16.10 -14.71 14.22
N ALA A 58 -16.30 -13.46 13.83
CA ALA A 58 -16.34 -13.11 12.42
C ALA A 58 -14.93 -13.04 11.84
N SER A 59 -14.78 -13.36 10.56
CA SER A 59 -13.50 -13.28 9.88
C SER A 59 -13.66 -12.86 8.44
N GLN A 60 -12.64 -12.20 7.92
CA GLN A 60 -12.52 -11.86 6.51
C GLN A 60 -11.24 -12.46 5.96
N THR A 61 -11.31 -12.95 4.74
CA THR A 61 -10.19 -13.55 4.01
C THR A 61 -10.11 -12.91 2.64
N LEU A 62 -8.88 -12.64 2.20
CA LEU A 62 -8.59 -12.10 0.88
C LEU A 62 -7.44 -12.91 0.29
N GLN A 63 -7.64 -13.46 -0.90
CA GLN A 63 -6.60 -14.05 -1.72
C GLN A 63 -6.39 -13.17 -2.94
N ASN A 64 -5.14 -12.85 -3.25
CA ASN A 64 -4.76 -12.00 -4.36
C ASN A 64 -3.83 -12.77 -5.31
N LEU A 65 -4.09 -12.69 -6.61
CA LEU A 65 -3.17 -13.10 -7.65
C LEU A 65 -2.83 -11.89 -8.51
N THR A 66 -1.58 -11.46 -8.46
CA THR A 66 -1.08 -10.30 -9.21
C THR A 66 -0.27 -10.77 -10.40
N ILE A 67 -0.49 -10.15 -11.56
CA ILE A 67 0.37 -10.25 -12.73
C ILE A 67 0.85 -8.85 -13.07
N ALA A 68 2.15 -8.70 -13.33
CA ALA A 68 2.76 -7.42 -13.64
C ALA A 68 3.68 -7.50 -14.85
N LEU A 69 3.74 -6.40 -15.60
CA LEU A 69 4.67 -6.18 -16.70
C LEU A 69 5.46 -4.92 -16.37
N GLY A 70 6.78 -5.00 -16.52
CA GLY A 70 7.69 -3.88 -16.32
C GLY A 70 8.52 -3.64 -17.57
N THR A 71 8.89 -2.39 -17.82
CA THR A 71 9.90 -2.05 -18.81
C THR A 71 10.77 -0.92 -18.29
N GLU A 72 12.06 -1.01 -18.59
CA GLU A 72 13.05 -0.01 -18.19
C GLU A 72 13.83 0.39 -19.44
N TYR A 73 13.68 1.63 -19.89
CA TYR A 73 14.52 2.14 -20.98
C TYR A 73 15.06 3.52 -20.61
N TRP A 74 14.41 4.59 -21.07
CA TRP A 74 14.64 5.95 -20.54
C TRP A 74 13.79 6.24 -19.30
N LEU A 75 12.63 5.59 -19.24
CA LEU A 75 11.66 5.66 -18.17
C LEU A 75 11.47 4.24 -17.65
N ARG A 76 11.06 4.11 -16.39
CA ARG A 76 10.66 2.82 -15.82
C ARG A 76 9.14 2.80 -15.76
N LEU A 77 8.50 1.90 -16.49
CA LEU A 77 7.05 1.78 -16.57
C LEU A 77 6.64 0.42 -16.01
N GLY A 78 5.67 0.41 -15.10
CA GLY A 78 5.05 -0.79 -14.57
C GLY A 78 3.55 -0.78 -14.84
N ILE A 79 3.00 -1.93 -15.21
CA ILE A 79 1.55 -2.16 -15.30
C ILE A 79 1.24 -3.42 -14.51
N GLY A 80 0.25 -3.36 -13.62
CA GLY A 80 -0.17 -4.47 -12.79
C GLY A 80 -1.67 -4.72 -12.89
N TYR A 81 -2.04 -5.98 -12.77
CA TYR A 81 -3.43 -6.42 -12.63
C TYR A 81 -3.52 -7.41 -11.48
N ASN A 82 -4.50 -7.25 -10.62
CA ASN A 82 -4.70 -8.08 -9.43
C ASN A 82 -6.09 -8.72 -9.46
N PHE A 83 -6.16 -10.04 -9.29
CA PHE A 83 -7.40 -10.78 -9.10
C PHE A 83 -7.61 -11.03 -7.61
N LYS A 84 -8.80 -10.70 -7.11
CA LYS A 84 -9.15 -10.79 -5.69
C LYS A 84 -10.26 -11.81 -5.48
N TRP A 85 -10.03 -12.78 -4.61
CA TRP A 85 -11.08 -13.64 -4.07
C TRP A 85 -11.32 -13.28 -2.60
N ILE A 86 -12.52 -12.82 -2.31
CA ILE A 86 -12.92 -12.29 -1.01
C ILE A 86 -13.88 -13.29 -0.37
N GLY A 87 -13.55 -13.70 0.85
CA GLY A 87 -14.42 -14.48 1.72
C GLY A 87 -14.71 -13.72 3.00
N SER A 88 -15.95 -13.71 3.45
CA SER A 88 -16.36 -13.05 4.69
C SER A 88 -17.32 -13.95 5.45
N THR A 89 -17.08 -14.15 6.74
CA THR A 89 -17.98 -14.86 7.64
C THR A 89 -18.45 -13.91 8.71
N LEU A 90 -19.77 -13.69 8.76
CA LEU A 90 -20.43 -12.87 9.79
C LEU A 90 -21.24 -13.74 10.75
N ALA A 91 -21.61 -13.17 11.89
CA ALA A 91 -22.47 -13.83 12.86
C ALA A 91 -23.80 -14.28 12.21
N PRO A 92 -24.36 -15.42 12.64
CA PRO A 92 -25.63 -15.91 12.09
C PRO A 92 -26.76 -14.91 12.39
N PHE A 93 -27.57 -14.59 11.37
CA PHE A 93 -28.74 -13.70 11.53
C PHE A 93 -29.84 -14.34 12.39
N TYR A 94 -29.85 -15.68 12.54
CA TYR A 94 -30.84 -16.45 13.29
C TYR A 94 -30.14 -17.46 14.21
N PRO A 95 -29.83 -17.07 15.46
CA PRO A 95 -28.98 -17.85 16.36
C PRO A 95 -29.66 -19.11 16.93
N THR A 96 -30.98 -19.11 17.00
CA THR A 96 -31.79 -20.10 17.73
C THR A 96 -32.03 -21.42 16.99
N ASP A 97 -31.72 -21.49 15.69
CA ASP A 97 -32.14 -22.62 14.85
C ASP A 97 -30.99 -23.54 14.42
N GLY A 98 -29.78 -23.40 15.00
CA GLY A 98 -28.60 -24.17 14.58
C GLY A 98 -28.15 -23.86 13.15
N ILE A 99 -28.57 -22.71 12.61
CA ILE A 99 -28.26 -22.27 11.25
C ILE A 99 -26.77 -21.90 11.20
N PRO A 100 -26.00 -22.43 10.22
CA PRO A 100 -24.58 -22.13 10.09
C PRO A 100 -24.36 -20.64 9.83
N ALA A 101 -23.19 -20.13 10.19
CA ALA A 101 -22.82 -18.76 9.89
C ALA A 101 -22.94 -18.44 8.41
N VAL A 102 -23.24 -17.16 8.16
CA VAL A 102 -23.50 -16.71 6.81
C VAL A 102 -22.17 -16.31 6.17
N GLU A 103 -21.83 -17.05 5.11
CA GLU A 103 -20.61 -16.86 4.33
C GLU A 103 -20.92 -16.04 3.09
N GLY A 104 -20.24 -14.90 2.94
CA GLY A 104 -20.21 -14.13 1.70
C GLY A 104 -18.96 -14.49 0.91
N LYS A 105 -19.12 -14.72 -0.39
CA LYS A 105 -18.01 -14.89 -1.35
C LYS A 105 -18.18 -13.92 -2.49
N ALA A 106 -17.08 -13.32 -2.90
CA ALA A 106 -17.09 -12.39 -4.02
C ALA A 106 -15.73 -12.34 -4.73
N ILE A 107 -15.77 -11.89 -5.97
CA ILE A 107 -14.58 -11.70 -6.81
C ILE A 107 -14.50 -10.22 -7.15
N ALA A 108 -13.31 -9.66 -7.00
CA ALA A 108 -12.99 -8.31 -7.46
C ALA A 108 -11.67 -8.33 -8.23
N HIS A 109 -11.33 -7.21 -8.83
CA HIS A 109 -10.02 -7.02 -9.41
C HIS A 109 -9.55 -5.58 -9.27
N ASP A 110 -8.23 -5.40 -9.38
CA ASP A 110 -7.59 -4.10 -9.45
C ASP A 110 -6.73 -4.01 -10.69
N TYR A 111 -6.44 -2.79 -11.13
CA TYR A 111 -5.36 -2.54 -12.06
C TYR A 111 -4.62 -1.28 -11.67
N GLY A 112 -3.34 -1.21 -12.05
CA GLY A 112 -2.49 -0.09 -11.75
C GLY A 112 -1.41 0.13 -12.78
N ILE A 113 -0.93 1.37 -12.84
CA ILE A 113 0.18 1.80 -13.67
C ILE A 113 1.12 2.64 -12.81
N THR A 114 2.42 2.45 -13.01
CA THR A 114 3.47 3.26 -12.39
C THR A 114 4.43 3.75 -13.46
N LEU A 115 4.80 5.02 -13.38
CA LEU A 115 5.78 5.66 -14.25
C LEU A 115 6.85 6.29 -13.38
N ASP A 116 8.09 5.93 -13.61
CA ASP A 116 9.25 6.46 -12.92
C ASP A 116 10.21 7.12 -13.92
N ILE A 117 10.63 8.34 -13.58
CA ILE A 117 11.44 9.21 -14.41
C ILE A 117 12.78 9.43 -13.69
N PRO A 118 13.83 8.65 -14.01
CA PRO A 118 15.14 8.79 -13.39
C PRO A 118 15.92 9.95 -14.02
N LEU A 119 15.70 11.17 -13.53
CA LEU A 119 16.15 12.41 -14.16
C LEU A 119 17.67 12.43 -14.36
N ILE A 120 18.46 12.02 -13.36
CA ILE A 120 19.92 12.02 -13.45
C ILE A 120 20.42 11.00 -14.48
N ASP A 121 19.84 9.80 -14.52
CA ASP A 121 20.24 8.77 -15.47
C ASP A 121 19.92 9.20 -16.90
N ILE A 122 18.75 9.83 -17.13
CA ILE A 122 18.38 10.41 -18.43
C ILE A 122 19.39 11.47 -18.86
N ILE A 123 19.70 12.44 -17.99
CA ILE A 123 20.65 13.51 -18.33
C ILE A 123 22.06 12.95 -18.59
N SER A 124 22.49 11.97 -17.79
CA SER A 124 23.81 11.34 -17.95
C SER A 124 23.94 10.62 -19.28
N ARG A 125 22.89 9.87 -19.70
CA ARG A 125 22.83 9.23 -21.03
C ARG A 125 22.78 10.24 -22.16
N MET A 126 22.03 11.33 -22.04
CA MET A 126 21.99 12.40 -23.05
C MET A 126 23.34 13.07 -23.26
N LYS A 127 24.13 13.22 -22.19
CA LYS A 127 25.48 13.79 -22.24
C LYS A 127 26.58 12.77 -22.55
N ASN A 128 26.24 11.48 -22.57
CA ASN A 128 27.18 10.37 -22.64
C ASN A 128 28.30 10.47 -21.58
N GLN A 129 27.94 10.96 -20.39
CA GLN A 129 28.85 11.15 -19.26
C GLN A 129 28.05 11.12 -17.95
N ASP A 130 28.54 10.39 -16.97
CA ASP A 130 27.96 10.37 -15.62
C ASP A 130 28.05 11.74 -14.96
N ILE A 131 26.94 12.20 -14.39
CA ILE A 131 26.96 13.37 -13.50
C ILE A 131 27.56 12.92 -12.17
N GLN A 132 28.65 13.58 -11.75
CA GLN A 132 29.36 13.27 -10.51
C GLN A 132 29.60 14.55 -9.71
N PHE A 133 29.40 14.48 -8.40
CA PHE A 133 29.73 15.53 -7.44
C PHE A 133 30.96 15.13 -6.63
N GLY A 134 32.13 15.15 -7.28
CA GLY A 134 33.39 14.71 -6.69
C GLY A 134 33.76 13.28 -7.08
N ARG A 135 34.64 12.66 -6.29
CA ARG A 135 35.16 11.32 -6.58
C ARG A 135 34.19 10.26 -6.06
N PHE A 136 33.62 9.47 -6.96
CA PHE A 136 32.68 8.37 -6.68
C PHE A 136 31.33 8.77 -6.07
N THR A 137 30.97 10.06 -6.07
CA THR A 137 29.66 10.53 -5.59
C THR A 137 28.78 10.93 -6.76
N PHE A 138 27.57 10.38 -6.80
CA PHE A 138 26.61 10.58 -7.88
C PHE A 138 25.31 11.14 -7.30
N PRO A 139 24.72 12.19 -7.90
CA PRO A 139 23.40 12.63 -7.50
C PRO A 139 22.34 11.62 -7.93
N VAL A 140 21.23 11.62 -7.19
CA VAL A 140 20.01 10.86 -7.49
C VAL A 140 18.87 11.85 -7.53
N ALA A 141 18.02 11.75 -8.56
CA ALA A 141 16.80 12.54 -8.69
C ALA A 141 15.79 11.74 -9.52
N ASP A 142 14.82 11.14 -8.84
CA ASP A 142 13.79 10.30 -9.45
C ASP A 142 12.42 10.91 -9.17
N LEU A 143 11.54 10.91 -10.18
CA LEU A 143 10.17 11.39 -10.08
C LEU A 143 9.23 10.27 -10.52
N SER A 144 8.32 9.86 -9.65
CA SER A 144 7.43 8.73 -9.90
C SER A 144 5.97 9.14 -9.78
N PHE A 145 5.14 8.58 -10.66
CA PHE A 145 3.70 8.73 -10.69
C PHE A 145 3.06 7.34 -10.64
N SER A 146 1.98 7.19 -9.91
CA SER A 146 1.21 5.96 -9.88
C SER A 146 -0.27 6.24 -9.99
N TYR A 147 -1.01 5.33 -10.61
CA TYR A 147 -2.45 5.32 -10.60
C TYR A 147 -2.92 3.89 -10.38
N THR A 148 -3.86 3.70 -9.43
CA THR A 148 -4.54 2.42 -9.25
C THR A 148 -6.04 2.61 -9.19
N ARG A 149 -6.75 1.57 -9.60
CA ARG A 149 -8.19 1.46 -9.42
C ARG A 149 -8.49 0.15 -8.71
N ASN A 150 -9.08 0.26 -7.54
CA ASN A 150 -9.21 -0.85 -6.60
C ASN A 150 -10.66 -1.37 -6.53
N ASN A 151 -10.79 -2.64 -6.15
CA ASN A 151 -12.02 -3.31 -5.74
C ASN A 151 -13.12 -3.30 -6.82
N ILE A 152 -12.73 -3.44 -8.09
CA ILE A 152 -13.67 -3.48 -9.21
C ILE A 152 -14.42 -4.82 -9.20
N GLY A 153 -15.70 -4.77 -8.86
CA GLY A 153 -16.62 -5.90 -8.82
C GLY A 153 -18.01 -5.45 -8.37
N ASP A 154 -18.97 -6.36 -8.31
CA ASP A 154 -20.38 -6.05 -8.04
C ASP A 154 -20.69 -5.92 -6.54
N GLY A 155 -19.91 -6.56 -5.67
CA GLY A 155 -20.07 -6.54 -4.22
C GLY A 155 -20.13 -7.94 -3.61
N ILE A 156 -20.48 -7.99 -2.32
CA ILE A 156 -20.62 -9.22 -1.54
C ILE A 156 -22.04 -9.34 -1.00
N TYR A 157 -22.65 -10.51 -1.13
CA TYR A 157 -23.94 -10.81 -0.50
C TYR A 157 -23.80 -12.00 0.45
N TYR A 158 -24.64 -12.00 1.48
CA TYR A 158 -24.62 -13.01 2.55
C TYR A 158 -25.84 -13.92 2.47
N LEU A 159 -27.05 -13.35 2.32
CA LEU A 159 -28.31 -14.11 2.31
C LEU A 159 -28.86 -14.28 0.89
N THR A 160 -29.02 -13.17 0.18
CA THR A 160 -29.62 -13.16 -1.17
C THR A 160 -28.91 -12.13 -2.05
N PRO A 161 -28.84 -12.35 -3.38
CA PRO A 161 -28.27 -11.38 -4.31
C PRO A 161 -28.96 -10.00 -4.27
N ALA A 162 -30.23 -9.94 -3.85
CA ALA A 162 -30.96 -8.69 -3.68
C ALA A 162 -30.39 -7.79 -2.56
N ASN A 163 -29.63 -8.37 -1.63
CA ASN A 163 -28.99 -7.68 -0.50
C ASN A 163 -27.47 -7.57 -0.69
N THR A 164 -27.01 -7.41 -1.94
CA THR A 164 -25.59 -7.24 -2.24
C THR A 164 -25.07 -5.93 -1.67
N GLN A 165 -24.04 -6.01 -0.83
CA GLN A 165 -23.29 -4.86 -0.34
C GLN A 165 -22.21 -4.50 -1.38
N PRO A 166 -22.24 -3.29 -1.95
CA PRO A 166 -21.32 -2.92 -3.01
C PRO A 166 -19.88 -2.84 -2.48
N PHE A 167 -18.91 -3.16 -3.34
CA PHE A 167 -17.51 -2.94 -2.98
C PHE A 167 -17.17 -1.45 -2.90
N PRO A 168 -16.29 -1.05 -1.95
CA PRO A 168 -15.72 0.29 -1.91
C PRO A 168 -14.71 0.42 -3.05
N ARG A 169 -15.19 0.83 -4.23
CA ARG A 169 -14.33 1.09 -5.38
C ARG A 169 -13.55 2.36 -5.12
N GLU A 170 -12.26 2.34 -5.37
CA GLU A 170 -11.39 3.49 -5.12
C GLU A 170 -10.61 3.82 -6.39
N ALA A 171 -10.31 5.10 -6.57
CA ALA A 171 -9.23 5.57 -7.43
C ALA A 171 -8.13 6.13 -6.53
N VAL A 172 -6.88 5.74 -6.78
CA VAL A 172 -5.71 6.26 -6.06
C VAL A 172 -4.73 6.82 -7.07
N LEU A 173 -4.25 8.03 -6.83
CA LEU A 173 -3.22 8.68 -7.64
C LEU A 173 -2.06 9.07 -6.73
N GLY A 174 -0.85 8.61 -7.06
CA GLY A 174 0.36 8.87 -6.30
C GLY A 174 1.39 9.67 -7.08
N LEU A 175 2.14 10.49 -6.35
CA LEU A 175 3.30 11.24 -6.81
C LEU A 175 4.40 11.12 -5.76
N SER A 176 5.60 10.74 -6.18
CA SER A 176 6.78 10.73 -5.32
C SER A 176 7.98 11.34 -6.01
N ALA A 177 8.83 11.98 -5.22
CA ALA A 177 10.10 12.52 -5.67
C ALA A 177 11.21 12.09 -4.70
N VAL A 178 12.32 11.60 -5.24
CA VAL A 178 13.49 11.19 -4.48
C VAL A 178 14.67 12.02 -4.93
N PHE A 179 15.40 12.62 -3.99
CA PHE A 179 16.62 13.38 -4.26
C PHE A 179 17.71 12.93 -3.31
N GLY A 180 18.95 12.83 -3.77
CA GLY A 180 20.01 12.38 -2.87
C GLY A 180 21.39 12.29 -3.49
N LEU A 181 22.29 11.68 -2.74
CA LEU A 181 23.64 11.36 -3.14
C LEU A 181 23.91 9.88 -2.85
N ARG A 182 24.40 9.17 -3.85
CA ARG A 182 24.95 7.82 -3.73
C ARG A 182 26.46 7.86 -3.91
N SER A 183 27.14 6.98 -3.21
CA SER A 183 28.57 6.69 -3.34
C SER A 183 28.78 5.23 -3.69
N GLN A 184 30.04 4.83 -3.85
CA GLN A 184 30.45 3.43 -3.93
C GLN A 184 31.47 3.13 -2.83
N VAL A 185 31.26 2.00 -2.14
CA VAL A 185 32.21 1.39 -1.20
C VAL A 185 32.46 -0.02 -1.72
N ASP A 186 33.69 -0.33 -2.10
CA ASP A 186 34.07 -1.66 -2.63
C ASP A 186 33.16 -2.16 -3.77
N ASN A 187 32.88 -1.27 -4.73
CA ASN A 187 31.94 -1.49 -5.86
C ASN A 187 30.48 -1.75 -5.47
N ARG A 188 30.12 -1.65 -4.19
CA ARG A 188 28.73 -1.70 -3.74
C ARG A 188 28.13 -0.29 -3.70
N PRO A 189 26.89 -0.10 -4.19
CA PRO A 189 26.21 1.19 -4.07
C PRO A 189 25.92 1.49 -2.60
N TRP A 190 26.14 2.75 -2.20
CA TRP A 190 25.87 3.21 -0.85
C TRP A 190 25.18 4.58 -0.88
N THR A 191 23.97 4.66 -0.36
CA THR A 191 23.20 5.90 -0.28
C THR A 191 23.67 6.73 0.90
N LEU A 192 24.38 7.83 0.63
CA LEU A 192 24.92 8.71 1.67
C LEU A 192 23.81 9.53 2.33
N ILE A 193 22.95 10.12 1.52
CA ILE A 193 21.81 10.91 1.95
C ILE A 193 20.73 10.84 0.89
N SER A 194 19.48 10.65 1.31
CA SER A 194 18.35 10.79 0.41
C SER A 194 17.19 11.47 1.12
N PHE A 195 16.44 12.26 0.36
CA PHE A 195 15.18 12.84 0.76
C PHE A 195 14.12 12.32 -0.20
N THR A 196 13.10 11.66 0.36
CA THR A 196 11.92 11.22 -0.36
C THR A 196 10.75 12.08 0.07
N TRP A 197 9.96 12.53 -0.89
CA TRP A 197 8.66 13.14 -0.67
C TRP A 197 7.62 12.37 -1.46
N ALA A 198 6.46 12.12 -0.86
CA ALA A 198 5.35 11.42 -1.48
C ALA A 198 4.02 12.09 -1.13
N SER A 199 3.10 12.04 -2.08
CA SER A 199 1.74 12.57 -1.98
C SER A 199 0.81 11.61 -2.71
N GLU A 200 -0.28 11.23 -2.07
CA GLU A 200 -1.27 10.30 -2.59
C GLU A 200 -2.66 10.89 -2.37
N ALA A 201 -3.49 10.85 -3.41
CA ALA A 201 -4.88 11.27 -3.37
C ALA A 201 -5.77 10.06 -3.68
N GLU A 202 -6.79 9.85 -2.86
CA GLU A 202 -7.75 8.75 -2.96
C GLU A 202 -9.17 9.32 -2.99
N ASP A 203 -10.00 8.84 -3.92
CA ASP A 203 -11.45 9.09 -3.91
C ASP A 203 -12.20 7.77 -3.84
N ASN A 204 -13.24 7.76 -3.01
CA ASN A 204 -14.21 6.70 -2.96
C ASN A 204 -15.19 6.86 -4.13
N LEU A 205 -15.12 5.91 -5.06
CA LEU A 205 -15.93 5.91 -6.26
C LEU A 205 -17.32 5.31 -6.05
N VAL A 206 -17.68 4.83 -4.85
CA VAL A 206 -19.05 4.34 -4.58
C VAL A 206 -19.90 5.39 -3.86
N SER A 207 -21.12 5.59 -4.34
CA SER A 207 -22.13 6.40 -3.66
C SER A 207 -23.43 5.62 -3.54
N ILE A 208 -24.02 5.62 -2.34
CA ILE A 208 -25.29 4.99 -2.03
C ILE A 208 -26.31 6.09 -1.76
N SER A 209 -27.33 6.19 -2.62
CA SER A 209 -28.40 7.18 -2.50
C SER A 209 -29.73 6.51 -2.21
N GLY A 210 -30.46 6.97 -1.19
CA GLY A 210 -31.81 6.49 -0.89
C GLY A 210 -32.84 7.14 -1.82
N VAL A 211 -33.48 6.35 -2.67
CA VAL A 211 -34.53 6.82 -3.57
C VAL A 211 -35.91 6.51 -2.97
N PRO A 212 -36.76 7.53 -2.74
CA PRO A 212 -38.11 7.29 -2.25
C PRO A 212 -38.92 6.51 -3.29
N THR A 213 -39.44 5.38 -2.86
CA THR A 213 -40.24 4.46 -3.65
C THR A 213 -41.64 4.42 -3.02
N PRO A 214 -42.67 4.97 -3.69
CA PRO A 214 -44.01 4.99 -3.14
C PRO A 214 -44.56 3.57 -3.03
N LEU A 215 -45.07 3.22 -1.85
CA LEU A 215 -45.78 1.96 -1.60
C LEU A 215 -47.28 2.14 -1.88
N GLN A 216 -47.96 1.04 -2.24
CA GLN A 216 -49.43 1.03 -2.24
C GLN A 216 -49.93 1.29 -0.82
N GLY A 217 -50.60 2.42 -0.60
CA GLY A 217 -51.11 2.83 0.71
C GLY A 217 -50.70 4.24 1.14
N GLY A 218 -49.80 4.91 0.40
CA GLY A 218 -49.36 6.28 0.72
C GLY A 218 -48.07 6.35 1.54
N ASP A 219 -47.55 5.21 2.00
CA ASP A 219 -46.24 5.12 2.62
C ASP A 219 -45.10 5.21 1.59
N THR A 220 -43.94 5.70 2.02
CA THR A 220 -42.74 5.80 1.19
C THR A 220 -41.67 4.86 1.74
N ALA A 221 -41.26 3.87 0.95
CA ALA A 221 -40.05 3.10 1.22
C ALA A 221 -38.84 3.83 0.64
N TYR A 222 -37.64 3.57 1.15
CA TYR A 222 -36.40 4.03 0.52
C TYR A 222 -35.67 2.83 -0.08
N THR A 223 -35.40 2.89 -1.38
CA THR A 223 -34.56 1.90 -2.06
C THR A 223 -33.16 2.49 -2.22
N ASN A 224 -32.15 1.79 -1.73
CA ASN A 224 -30.77 2.20 -1.92
C ASN A 224 -30.36 1.96 -3.38
N VAL A 225 -29.97 3.03 -4.07
CA VAL A 225 -29.38 2.97 -5.41
C VAL A 225 -27.88 3.16 -5.26
N VAL A 226 -27.12 2.15 -5.71
CA VAL A 226 -25.66 2.20 -5.77
C VAL A 226 -25.26 2.82 -7.11
N SER A 227 -24.39 3.82 -7.06
CA SER A 227 -23.77 4.42 -8.24
C SER A 227 -22.25 4.41 -8.11
N TYR A 228 -21.57 4.29 -9.24
CA TYR A 228 -20.11 4.30 -9.30
C TYR A 228 -19.61 5.47 -10.14
N LYS A 229 -18.69 6.25 -9.58
CA LYS A 229 -17.95 7.26 -10.33
C LYS A 229 -16.96 6.59 -11.28
N SER A 230 -16.70 7.23 -12.42
CA SER A 230 -15.73 6.77 -13.43
C SER A 230 -14.41 7.53 -13.35
N GLY A 231 -13.32 6.94 -13.83
CA GLY A 231 -12.03 7.62 -13.97
C GLY A 231 -11.36 7.91 -12.64
N LEU A 232 -11.00 9.18 -12.42
CA LEU A 232 -10.36 9.69 -11.21
C LEU A 232 -11.36 10.13 -10.13
N GLY A 233 -12.66 10.08 -10.41
CA GLY A 233 -13.67 10.60 -9.50
C GLY A 233 -13.47 12.11 -9.25
N ASP A 234 -13.41 12.50 -7.99
CA ASP A 234 -13.24 13.89 -7.53
C ASP A 234 -11.77 14.29 -7.34
N ILE A 235 -10.81 13.43 -7.69
CA ILE A 235 -9.38 13.76 -7.61
C ILE A 235 -9.05 14.85 -8.62
N ALA A 236 -8.55 15.98 -8.11
CA ALA A 236 -7.93 17.07 -8.84
C ALA A 236 -6.39 16.97 -8.72
N PRO A 237 -5.69 16.36 -9.71
CA PRO A 237 -4.28 15.94 -9.53
C PRO A 237 -3.34 17.07 -9.10
N ILE A 238 -3.50 18.27 -9.65
CA ILE A 238 -2.64 19.41 -9.32
C ILE A 238 -2.93 19.92 -7.91
N ASP A 239 -4.20 20.14 -7.57
CA ASP A 239 -4.59 20.67 -6.26
C ASP A 239 -4.29 19.69 -5.12
N ASN A 240 -4.64 18.41 -5.32
CA ASN A 240 -4.44 17.39 -4.30
C ASN A 240 -2.95 17.01 -4.19
N LEU A 241 -2.30 16.60 -5.27
CA LEU A 241 -0.95 16.02 -5.19
C LEU A 241 0.14 17.09 -5.04
N ILE A 242 0.09 18.15 -5.84
CA ILE A 242 1.13 19.19 -5.84
C ILE A 242 0.85 20.20 -4.72
N PHE A 243 -0.35 20.77 -4.65
CA PHE A 243 -0.56 21.93 -3.79
C PHE A 243 -0.88 21.64 -2.34
N GLY A 244 -1.69 20.63 -2.02
CA GLY A 244 -2.12 20.49 -0.62
C GLY A 244 -3.55 20.18 -0.38
N ARG A 245 -4.38 20.45 -1.36
CA ARG A 245 -5.71 20.97 -1.08
C ARG A 245 -6.68 19.84 -1.24
N THR A 246 -7.36 19.49 -0.16
CA THR A 246 -8.55 18.64 -0.23
C THR A 246 -9.76 19.47 -0.68
N ASN A 247 -10.70 18.81 -1.35
CA ASN A 247 -12.01 19.35 -1.71
C ASN A 247 -13.14 18.77 -0.82
N GLY A 248 -12.78 18.01 0.23
CA GLY A 248 -13.72 17.38 1.16
C GLY A 248 -14.24 16.00 0.73
N ASN A 249 -13.97 15.57 -0.51
CA ASN A 249 -14.38 14.27 -1.05
C ASN A 249 -13.16 13.36 -1.35
N VAL A 250 -11.95 13.85 -1.08
CA VAL A 250 -10.69 13.19 -1.42
C VAL A 250 -9.85 13.09 -0.16
N ASP A 251 -9.41 11.86 0.11
CA ASP A 251 -8.44 11.56 1.15
C ASP A 251 -7.03 11.82 0.60
N LEU A 252 -6.25 12.59 1.35
CA LEU A 252 -4.91 13.00 0.97
C LEU A 252 -3.90 12.48 2.00
N ARG A 253 -2.97 11.65 1.54
CA ARG A 253 -1.83 11.17 2.33
C ARG A 253 -0.56 11.84 1.83
N ARG A 254 0.26 12.30 2.76
CA ARG A 254 1.57 12.88 2.45
C ARG A 254 2.62 12.27 3.34
N GLY A 255 3.80 12.09 2.77
CA GLY A 255 4.94 11.56 3.49
C GLY A 255 6.22 12.25 3.05
N TRP A 256 7.16 12.30 3.97
CA TRP A 256 8.54 12.57 3.64
C TRP A 256 9.46 11.66 4.47
N GLN A 257 10.63 11.38 3.92
CA GLN A 257 11.67 10.61 4.58
C GLN A 257 13.02 11.25 4.30
N LEU A 258 13.79 11.49 5.34
CA LEU A 258 15.22 11.75 5.27
C LEU A 258 15.96 10.47 5.67
N GLN A 259 16.79 9.96 4.78
CA GLN A 259 17.66 8.81 5.02
C GLN A 259 19.12 9.29 5.06
N LEU A 260 19.88 8.78 6.01
CA LEU A 260 21.30 9.05 6.17
C LEU A 260 22.08 7.72 6.21
N ALA A 261 23.03 7.59 5.28
CA ALA A 261 24.00 6.49 5.19
C ALA A 261 23.39 5.07 5.21
N GLU A 262 22.13 4.92 4.77
CA GLU A 262 21.33 3.67 4.85
C GLU A 262 21.14 3.13 6.28
N PHE A 263 21.49 3.92 7.29
CA PHE A 263 21.42 3.55 8.70
C PHE A 263 20.28 4.25 9.43
N LEU A 264 20.14 5.55 9.26
CA LEU A 264 19.17 6.36 10.01
C LEU A 264 18.08 6.91 9.09
N TYR A 265 16.84 6.77 9.53
CA TYR A 265 15.65 7.22 8.81
C TYR A 265 14.84 8.13 9.73
N VAL A 266 14.53 9.34 9.27
CA VAL A 266 13.56 10.23 9.91
C VAL A 266 12.40 10.40 8.95
N ARG A 267 11.19 10.10 9.39
CA ARG A 267 9.99 10.08 8.55
C ARG A 267 8.89 10.92 9.15
N GLY A 268 8.20 11.66 8.31
CA GLY A 268 6.99 12.37 8.70
C GLY A 268 5.88 12.08 7.72
N GLY A 269 4.65 12.10 8.20
CA GLY A 269 3.48 11.88 7.36
C GLY A 269 2.26 12.63 7.88
N SER A 270 1.28 12.80 7.00
CA SER A 270 -0.01 13.38 7.34
C SER A 270 -1.12 12.74 6.52
N PHE A 271 -2.31 12.72 7.10
CA PHE A 271 -3.55 12.37 6.46
C PHE A 271 -4.54 13.53 6.64
N THR A 272 -5.23 13.89 5.57
CA THR A 272 -6.33 14.86 5.57
C THR A 272 -7.42 14.34 4.66
N GLY A 273 -8.65 14.20 5.12
CA GLY A 273 -9.68 13.54 4.31
C GLY A 273 -11.05 13.43 4.96
N GLU A 274 -11.95 12.73 4.26
CA GLU A 274 -13.32 12.45 4.72
C GLU A 274 -13.36 11.18 5.58
N SER A 275 -12.54 10.17 5.26
CA SER A 275 -12.67 8.83 5.86
C SER A 275 -12.18 8.74 7.30
N SER A 276 -11.36 9.70 7.76
CA SER A 276 -10.78 9.71 9.10
C SER A 276 -10.51 11.15 9.56
N PRO A 277 -10.50 11.44 10.87
CA PRO A 277 -9.98 12.69 11.38
C PRO A 277 -8.55 12.93 10.90
N ASP A 278 -8.21 14.20 10.65
CA ASP A 278 -6.87 14.61 10.28
C ASP A 278 -5.84 14.16 11.31
N TYR A 279 -4.71 13.65 10.82
CA TYR A 279 -3.62 13.22 11.68
C TYR A 279 -2.26 13.39 11.03
N SER A 280 -1.23 13.34 11.87
CA SER A 280 0.16 13.36 11.48
C SER A 280 0.93 12.27 12.20
N THR A 281 2.02 11.83 11.59
CA THR A 281 2.91 10.83 12.14
C THR A 281 4.34 11.33 12.06
N LEU A 282 5.12 11.07 13.10
CA LEU A 282 6.57 11.24 13.06
C LEU A 282 7.20 9.90 13.47
N GLY A 283 8.24 9.50 12.76
CA GLY A 283 8.90 8.23 12.99
C GLY A 283 10.40 8.27 12.80
N LEU A 284 11.05 7.30 13.44
CA LEU A 284 12.48 7.04 13.37
C LEU A 284 12.69 5.58 12.99
N GLY A 285 13.61 5.34 12.07
CA GLY A 285 14.03 4.00 11.66
C GLY A 285 15.53 3.84 11.78
N LEU A 286 15.96 2.62 12.12
CA LEU A 286 17.36 2.22 12.15
C LEU A 286 17.54 0.93 11.33
N GLY A 287 18.47 0.94 10.38
CA GLY A 287 18.80 -0.22 9.54
C GLY A 287 20.24 -0.68 9.76
N LEU A 288 20.48 -2.00 9.76
CA LEU A 288 21.83 -2.54 9.95
C LEU A 288 22.71 -2.47 8.71
N ASP A 289 22.14 -2.49 7.51
CA ASP A 289 22.90 -2.51 6.25
C ASP A 289 23.90 -1.33 6.15
N GLY A 290 23.42 -0.10 6.38
CA GLY A 290 24.27 1.08 6.40
C GLY A 290 25.38 1.02 7.45
N LEU A 291 25.11 0.45 8.63
CA LEU A 291 26.11 0.28 9.68
C LEU A 291 27.21 -0.69 9.25
N VAL A 292 26.86 -1.82 8.62
CA VAL A 292 27.86 -2.78 8.16
C VAL A 292 28.70 -2.19 7.02
N LYS A 293 28.09 -1.44 6.10
CA LYS A 293 28.81 -0.69 5.06
C LYS A 293 29.78 0.35 5.63
N ILE A 294 29.40 1.05 6.70
CA ILE A 294 30.30 1.96 7.41
C ILE A 294 31.47 1.18 8.02
N LEU A 295 31.21 0.06 8.71
CA LEU A 295 32.28 -0.74 9.31
C LEU A 295 33.25 -1.30 8.26
N ALA A 296 32.73 -1.71 7.11
CA ALA A 296 33.53 -2.13 5.97
C ALA A 296 34.38 -1.00 5.40
N ALA A 297 33.82 0.20 5.23
CA ALA A 297 34.55 1.37 4.72
C ALA A 297 35.74 1.80 5.61
N TYR A 298 35.76 1.38 6.88
CA TYR A 298 36.85 1.60 7.84
C TYR A 298 37.74 0.36 8.06
N ASP A 299 37.66 -0.64 7.19
CA ASP A 299 38.41 -1.91 7.28
C ASP A 299 38.18 -2.68 8.60
N LEU A 300 37.06 -2.44 9.30
CA LEU A 300 36.73 -3.12 10.55
C LEU A 300 36.07 -4.49 10.30
N VAL A 301 35.48 -4.69 9.11
CA VAL A 301 34.87 -5.94 8.67
C VAL A 301 35.27 -6.19 7.21
N ASP A 302 35.82 -7.38 6.94
CA ASP A 302 36.16 -7.79 5.57
C ASP A 302 34.91 -8.34 4.87
N ILE A 303 34.31 -7.52 3.99
CA ILE A 303 33.12 -7.86 3.20
C ILE A 303 33.46 -8.31 1.77
N ASP A 304 34.74 -8.34 1.42
CA ASP A 304 35.23 -8.73 0.09
C ASP A 304 35.51 -10.23 0.01
N ARG A 305 35.74 -10.89 1.15
CA ARG A 305 35.87 -12.34 1.20
C ARG A 305 34.50 -13.01 1.27
N PRO A 306 34.24 -14.03 0.44
CA PRO A 306 33.01 -14.82 0.54
C PRO A 306 32.93 -15.45 1.93
N GLY A 307 31.93 -15.05 2.70
CA GLY A 307 31.75 -15.44 4.09
C GLY A 307 30.42 -14.98 4.65
N ILE A 308 30.22 -15.18 5.95
CA ILE A 308 28.96 -14.81 6.62
C ILE A 308 28.70 -13.30 6.56
N TYR A 309 29.74 -12.47 6.59
CA TYR A 309 29.61 -11.01 6.52
C TYR A 309 29.18 -10.53 5.13
N SER A 310 29.76 -11.06 4.05
CA SER A 310 29.31 -10.73 2.69
C SER A 310 27.86 -11.21 2.48
N PHE A 311 27.51 -12.40 2.99
CA PHE A 311 26.13 -12.89 2.92
C PHE A 311 25.16 -12.00 3.70
N ILE A 312 25.51 -11.57 4.91
CA ILE A 312 24.68 -10.66 5.71
C ILE A 312 24.49 -9.32 4.97
N VAL A 313 25.56 -8.72 4.44
CA VAL A 313 25.47 -7.44 3.71
C VAL A 313 24.63 -7.56 2.45
N ASP A 314 24.80 -8.64 1.69
CA ASP A 314 24.18 -8.76 0.37
C ASP A 314 22.74 -9.33 0.44
N HIS A 315 22.34 -9.92 1.58
CA HIS A 315 21.07 -10.66 1.70
C HIS A 315 20.30 -10.46 3.00
N LEU A 316 20.78 -9.73 4.01
CA LEU A 316 20.06 -9.56 5.27
C LEU A 316 19.99 -8.09 5.66
N ASP A 317 18.79 -7.55 5.71
CA ASP A 317 18.54 -6.24 6.33
C ASP A 317 17.61 -6.39 7.53
N LEU A 318 18.07 -5.90 8.68
CA LEU A 318 17.29 -5.80 9.89
C LEU A 318 17.00 -4.32 10.14
N GLN A 319 15.72 -3.99 10.13
CA GLN A 319 15.24 -2.63 10.34
C GLN A 319 14.32 -2.58 11.57
N TYR A 320 14.59 -1.62 12.45
CA TYR A 320 13.67 -1.25 13.53
C TYR A 320 13.01 0.08 13.18
N ASP A 321 11.69 0.15 13.30
CA ASP A 321 10.91 1.34 13.02
C ASP A 321 10.05 1.70 14.23
N TYR A 322 10.05 2.98 14.57
CA TYR A 322 9.16 3.59 15.56
C TYR A 322 8.39 4.72 14.90
N SER A 323 7.09 4.83 15.18
CA SER A 323 6.32 6.02 14.85
C SER A 323 5.29 6.34 15.91
N GLU A 324 5.00 7.63 16.04
CA GLU A 324 4.00 8.16 16.96
C GLU A 324 2.87 8.83 16.17
N TYR A 325 1.64 8.53 16.57
CA TYR A 325 0.43 9.12 16.01
C TYR A 325 0.01 10.35 16.80
N THR A 326 -0.16 11.48 16.10
CA THR A 326 -0.65 12.73 16.67
C THR A 326 -1.83 13.25 15.82
N GLY A 327 -3.02 13.36 16.41
CA GLY A 327 -4.21 13.86 15.72
C GLY A 327 -5.37 14.23 16.64
N GLU A 328 -6.56 14.44 16.07
CA GLU A 328 -7.78 14.77 16.84
C GLU A 328 -8.60 13.54 17.28
N SER A 329 -8.06 12.32 17.11
CA SER A 329 -8.77 11.07 17.41
C SER A 329 -8.41 10.49 18.77
N TYR A 330 -9.22 9.52 19.24
CA TYR A 330 -8.93 8.73 20.45
C TYR A 330 -7.63 7.90 20.37
N ALA A 331 -6.98 7.86 19.19
CA ALA A 331 -5.72 7.17 18.97
C ALA A 331 -4.48 8.08 19.21
N THR A 332 -4.65 9.34 19.62
CA THR A 332 -3.51 10.24 19.92
C THR A 332 -2.60 9.68 21.01
N GLY A 333 -1.30 9.65 20.72
CA GLY A 333 -0.30 8.99 21.56
C GLY A 333 -0.16 7.49 21.32
N THR A 334 -0.84 6.93 20.32
CA THR A 334 -0.60 5.54 19.88
C THR A 334 0.77 5.46 19.23
N ASN A 335 1.58 4.51 19.71
CA ASN A 335 2.90 4.23 19.18
C ASN A 335 2.86 2.96 18.34
N PHE A 336 3.54 3.00 17.20
CA PHE A 336 3.75 1.84 16.35
C PHE A 336 5.23 1.47 16.38
N GLN A 337 5.48 0.18 16.53
CA GLN A 337 6.83 -0.39 16.54
C GLN A 337 6.86 -1.56 15.58
N SER A 338 7.90 -1.64 14.74
CA SER A 338 8.14 -2.76 13.85
C SER A 338 9.59 -3.20 13.93
N LEU A 339 9.79 -4.51 13.83
CA LEU A 339 11.09 -5.12 13.59
C LEU A 339 10.98 -5.97 12.33
N ASN A 340 11.62 -5.52 11.26
CA ASN A 340 11.53 -6.11 9.93
C ASN A 340 12.85 -6.81 9.59
N LEU A 341 12.79 -8.08 9.19
CA LEU A 341 13.91 -8.81 8.60
C LEU A 341 13.61 -9.01 7.12
N MET A 342 14.43 -8.42 6.25
CA MET A 342 14.37 -8.61 4.80
C MET A 342 15.50 -9.57 4.38
N ILE A 343 15.14 -10.59 3.58
CA ILE A 343 16.05 -11.64 3.08
C ILE A 343 15.95 -11.70 1.55
#